data_AF-A0A3M1B1W2-F1
#
_entry.id   AF-A0A3M1B1W2-F1
#
_cell.length_a   1.000
_cell.length_b   1.000
_cell.length_c   1.000
_cell.angle_alpha   90.00
_cell.angle_beta   90.00
_cell.angle_gamma   90.00
#
_symmetry.space_group_name_H-M   'P 1'
#
loop_
_entity.id
_entity.type
_entity.pdbx_description
1 polymer ?
#
loop_
_entity_poly.entity_id
_entity_poly.type
_entity_poly.pdbx_seq_one_letter_code
_entity_poly.pdbx_strand_id
1 'polypeptide(L)'
;MKLKFFAIGVGAALAFGACKKDDNGSSVQVDQQLQEAILEASGGVGPTFYTLPLSNDYNKIPQDPRNPLTAEKVELGALLYHETGIGLNPKQTSHMGEYACASCHFASAGFQAGRWQAISDGGLGFGVNGEGRMPDPTYDPTELDVQPIRTPSSMNMAYQEAI
;
A
#
# COMPACT_ATOMS: atom_id res chain seq x y z
N MET A 1 -40.72 36.75 -26.36
CA MET A 1 -40.92 36.79 -24.89
C MET A 1 -41.30 35.44 -24.29
N LYS A 2 -42.37 34.77 -24.77
CA LYS A 2 -42.90 33.53 -24.17
C LYS A 2 -41.89 32.37 -24.02
N LEU A 3 -41.00 32.17 -25.00
CA LEU A 3 -39.98 31.10 -24.97
C LEU A 3 -38.89 31.33 -23.90
N LYS A 4 -38.52 32.59 -23.62
CA LYS A 4 -37.54 32.93 -22.57
C LYS A 4 -38.13 32.71 -21.17
N PHE A 5 -39.40 33.07 -20.96
CA PHE A 5 -40.09 32.79 -19.71
C PHE A 5 -40.31 31.29 -19.48
N PHE A 6 -40.56 30.52 -20.53
CA PHE A 6 -40.64 29.06 -20.43
C PHE A 6 -39.28 28.43 -20.07
N ALA A 7 -38.19 28.87 -20.71
CA ALA A 7 -36.84 28.39 -20.39
C ALA A 7 -36.40 28.74 -18.95
N ILE A 8 -36.73 29.95 -18.47
CA ILE A 8 -36.48 30.37 -17.09
C ILE A 8 -37.32 29.53 -16.12
N GLY A 9 -38.58 29.26 -16.44
CA GLY A 9 -39.45 28.39 -15.64
C GLY A 9 -38.94 26.95 -15.54
N VAL A 10 -38.48 26.37 -16.64
CA VAL A 10 -37.89 25.02 -16.66
C VAL A 10 -36.55 24.97 -15.91
N GLY A 11 -35.69 25.98 -16.10
CA GLY A 11 -34.43 26.08 -15.37
C GLY A 11 -34.63 26.21 -13.86
N ALA A 12 -35.63 27.00 -13.43
CA ALA A 12 -36.00 27.11 -12.02
C ALA A 12 -36.56 25.78 -11.48
N ALA A 13 -37.45 25.11 -12.22
CA ALA A 13 -38.01 23.82 -11.80
C ALA A 13 -36.94 22.73 -11.66
N LEU A 14 -35.94 22.70 -12.55
CA LEU A 14 -34.81 21.76 -12.46
C LEU A 14 -33.88 22.11 -11.28
N ALA A 15 -33.61 23.39 -11.02
CA ALA A 15 -32.80 23.82 -9.89
C ALA A 15 -33.46 23.50 -8.53
N PHE A 16 -34.78 23.65 -8.41
CA PHE A 16 -35.52 23.34 -7.18
C PHE A 16 -35.89 21.85 -7.05
N GLY A 17 -35.90 21.07 -8.14
CA GLY A 17 -36.16 19.63 -8.12
C GLY A 17 -34.92 18.74 -7.93
N ALA A 18 -33.71 19.28 -8.20
CA ALA A 18 -32.45 18.52 -8.10
C ALA A 18 -31.94 18.37 -6.66
N CYS A 19 -32.42 19.17 -5.71
CA CYS A 19 -32.04 19.07 -4.30
C CYS A 19 -33.05 18.19 -3.56
N LYS A 20 -32.98 16.87 -3.77
CA LYS A 20 -33.60 15.92 -2.85
C LYS A 20 -32.60 15.59 -1.74
N LYS A 21 -33.05 15.64 -0.49
CA LYS A 21 -32.28 15.11 0.64
C LYS A 21 -32.05 13.62 0.35
N ASP A 22 -30.80 13.19 0.36
CA ASP A 22 -30.47 11.78 0.23
C ASP A 22 -31.27 10.98 1.28
N ASP A 23 -31.87 9.89 0.84
CA ASP A 23 -32.68 9.04 1.71
C ASP A 23 -31.74 8.28 2.65
N ASN A 24 -31.44 8.90 3.80
CA ASN A 24 -30.52 8.39 4.81
C ASN A 24 -30.92 7.02 5.37
N GLY A 25 -32.12 6.52 5.08
CA GLY A 25 -32.56 5.19 5.54
C GLY A 25 -31.67 4.06 5.03
N SER A 26 -31.21 4.13 3.78
CA SER A 26 -30.36 3.10 3.17
C SER A 26 -28.92 3.15 3.68
N SER A 27 -28.37 4.35 3.91
CA SER A 27 -27.02 4.49 4.48
C SER A 27 -26.96 4.05 5.95
N VAL A 28 -27.99 4.37 6.75
CA VAL A 28 -28.11 3.90 8.14
C VAL A 28 -28.18 2.37 8.21
N GLN A 29 -28.88 1.72 7.27
CA GLN A 29 -28.93 0.25 7.22
C GLN A 29 -27.57 -0.37 6.86
N VAL A 30 -26.84 0.20 5.89
CA VAL A 30 -25.50 -0.29 5.51
C VAL A 30 -24.50 -0.09 6.65
N ASP A 31 -24.54 1.05 7.33
CA ASP A 31 -23.65 1.32 8.47
C ASP A 31 -23.93 0.35 9.63
N GLN A 32 -25.20 0.03 9.89
CA GLN A 32 -25.56 -0.95 10.90
C GLN A 32 -25.06 -2.35 10.53
N GLN A 33 -25.26 -2.78 9.28
CA GLN A 33 -24.75 -4.06 8.78
C GLN A 33 -23.22 -4.14 8.87
N LEU A 34 -22.52 -3.05 8.56
CA LEU A 34 -21.06 -2.97 8.69
C LEU A 34 -20.63 -3.11 10.16
N GLN A 35 -21.31 -2.42 11.08
CA GLN A 35 -21.00 -2.52 12.52
C GLN A 35 -21.23 -3.93 13.06
N GLU A 36 -22.33 -4.58 12.67
CA GLU A 36 -22.63 -5.97 13.04
C GLU A 36 -21.58 -6.93 12.48
N ALA A 37 -21.19 -6.78 11.20
CA ALA A 37 -20.15 -7.62 10.58
C ALA A 37 -18.77 -7.43 11.25
N ILE A 38 -18.40 -6.20 11.60
CA ILE A 38 -17.16 -5.91 12.34
C ILE A 38 -17.21 -6.53 13.73
N LEU A 39 -18.35 -6.43 14.43
CA LEU A 39 -18.53 -7.02 15.75
C LEU A 39 -18.39 -8.55 15.72
N GLU A 40 -19.01 -9.20 14.74
CA GLU A 40 -18.92 -10.65 14.54
C GLU A 40 -17.49 -11.08 14.20
N ALA A 41 -16.87 -10.46 13.20
CA ALA A 41 -15.52 -10.81 12.73
C ALA A 41 -14.42 -10.58 13.78
N SER A 42 -14.65 -9.66 14.72
CA SER A 42 -13.74 -9.39 15.85
C SER A 42 -14.06 -10.20 17.11
N GLY A 43 -15.00 -11.15 17.06
CA GLY A 43 -15.37 -11.97 18.21
C GLY A 43 -16.06 -11.20 19.35
N GLY A 44 -16.81 -10.14 19.01
CA GLY A 44 -17.57 -9.32 19.96
C GLY A 44 -16.86 -8.07 20.48
N VAL A 45 -15.65 -7.75 20.00
CA VAL A 45 -14.88 -6.57 20.44
C VAL A 45 -15.32 -5.30 19.70
N GLY A 46 -15.66 -5.41 18.42
CA GLY A 46 -16.07 -4.30 17.57
C GLY A 46 -14.89 -3.56 16.91
N PRO A 47 -15.11 -2.31 16.43
CA PRO A 47 -14.13 -1.60 15.59
C PRO A 47 -12.74 -1.39 16.21
N THR A 48 -12.65 -1.32 17.54
CA THR A 48 -11.39 -1.10 18.26
C THR A 48 -10.42 -2.28 18.10
N PHE A 49 -10.91 -3.48 17.79
CA PHE A 49 -10.09 -4.66 17.48
C PHE A 49 -9.11 -4.42 16.32
N TYR A 50 -9.53 -3.62 15.33
CA TYR A 50 -8.74 -3.33 14.13
C TYR A 50 -7.86 -2.08 14.27
N THR A 51 -7.77 -1.49 15.48
CA THR A 51 -6.88 -0.36 15.73
C THR A 51 -5.45 -0.86 15.92
N LEU A 52 -4.56 -0.45 15.02
CA LEU A 52 -3.14 -0.77 15.14
C LEU A 52 -2.50 -0.01 16.32
N PRO A 53 -1.56 -0.65 17.05
CA PRO A 53 -0.80 0.03 18.08
C PRO A 53 0.10 1.12 17.49
N LEU A 54 0.63 1.99 18.36
CA LEU A 54 1.68 2.92 17.97
C LEU A 54 2.93 2.16 17.49
N SER A 55 3.65 2.72 16.52
CA SER A 55 4.82 2.07 15.90
C SER A 55 5.97 1.77 16.87
N ASN A 56 6.01 2.43 18.02
CA ASN A 56 6.99 2.24 19.08
C ASN A 56 6.48 1.38 20.26
N ASP A 57 5.24 0.89 20.21
CA ASP A 57 4.69 -0.02 21.21
C ASP A 57 5.00 -1.47 20.83
N TYR A 58 6.30 -1.80 20.80
CA TYR A 58 6.82 -3.03 20.22
C TYR A 58 6.20 -4.30 20.82
N ASN A 59 5.83 -4.27 22.10
CA ASN A 59 5.20 -5.41 22.79
C ASN A 59 3.79 -5.73 22.27
N LYS A 60 3.15 -4.80 21.55
CA LYS A 60 1.83 -5.00 20.93
C LYS A 60 1.90 -5.37 19.44
N ILE A 61 3.09 -5.41 18.86
CA ILE A 61 3.30 -5.88 17.48
C ILE A 61 3.55 -7.39 17.52
N PRO A 62 2.88 -8.20 16.68
CA PRO A 62 3.17 -9.62 16.61
C PRO A 62 4.65 -9.89 16.29
N GLN A 63 5.26 -10.82 17.01
CA GLN A 63 6.70 -11.09 16.94
C GLN A 63 7.00 -12.53 17.37
N ASP A 64 8.09 -13.12 16.87
CA ASP A 64 8.58 -14.41 17.37
C ASP A 64 9.00 -14.23 18.84
N PRO A 65 8.47 -15.03 19.79
CA PRO A 65 8.87 -14.96 21.20
C PRO A 65 10.38 -15.14 21.43
N ARG A 66 11.10 -15.78 20.52
CA ARG A 66 12.55 -15.98 20.55
C ARG A 66 13.32 -14.83 19.91
N ASN A 67 12.64 -13.92 19.21
CA ASN A 67 13.23 -12.70 18.66
C ASN A 67 12.38 -11.46 19.00
N PRO A 68 12.36 -11.03 20.28
CA PRO A 68 11.61 -9.85 20.67
C PRO A 68 12.12 -8.59 19.96
N LEU A 69 11.19 -7.73 19.57
CA LEU A 69 11.43 -6.42 18.97
C LEU A 69 12.00 -5.46 20.01
N THR A 70 12.97 -4.67 19.58
CA THR A 70 13.61 -3.58 20.34
C THR A 70 13.82 -2.41 19.40
N ALA A 71 14.00 -1.20 19.93
CA ALA A 71 14.26 -0.02 19.10
C ALA A 71 15.50 -0.23 18.22
N GLU A 72 16.55 -0.81 18.79
CA GLU A 72 17.83 -1.04 18.12
C GLU A 72 17.70 -2.08 16.99
N LYS A 73 16.92 -3.15 17.19
CA LYS A 73 16.65 -4.14 16.13
C LYS A 73 15.80 -3.56 15.02
N VAL A 74 14.81 -2.74 15.35
CA VAL A 74 13.96 -2.07 14.35
C VAL A 74 14.80 -1.10 13.52
N GLU A 75 15.65 -0.30 14.16
CA GLU A 75 16.55 0.63 13.48
C GLU A 75 17.55 -0.12 12.59
N LEU A 76 18.18 -1.19 13.10
CA LEU A 76 19.06 -2.04 12.30
C LEU A 76 18.32 -2.65 11.10
N GLY A 77 17.09 -3.11 11.29
CA GLY A 77 16.26 -3.61 10.21
C GLY A 77 15.99 -2.56 9.14
N ALA A 78 15.73 -1.31 9.53
CA ALA A 78 15.52 -0.20 8.60
C ALA A 78 16.79 0.10 7.77
N LEU A 79 17.98 -0.01 8.37
CA LEU A 79 19.25 0.10 7.65
C LEU A 79 19.43 -1.06 6.67
N LEU A 80 19.27 -2.30 7.13
CA LEU A 80 19.42 -3.51 6.31
C LEU A 80 18.43 -3.56 5.15
N TYR A 81 17.23 -3.01 5.32
CA TYR A 81 16.23 -2.91 4.26
C TYR A 81 16.73 -2.13 3.04
N HIS A 82 17.61 -1.16 3.25
CA HIS A 82 18.23 -0.32 2.23
C HIS A 82 19.67 -0.71 1.92
N GLU A 83 20.21 -1.74 2.56
CA GLU A 83 21.59 -2.19 2.39
C GLU A 83 21.71 -3.00 1.10
N THR A 84 22.47 -2.48 0.13
CA THR A 84 22.67 -3.16 -1.16
C THR A 84 23.84 -4.12 -1.13
N GLY A 85 24.80 -3.96 -0.21
CA GLY A 85 26.01 -4.79 -0.08
C GLY A 85 25.74 -6.25 0.25
N ILE A 86 24.51 -6.62 0.64
CA ILE A 86 24.06 -8.01 0.82
C ILE A 86 23.51 -8.65 -0.47
N GLY A 87 23.34 -7.87 -1.55
CA GLY A 87 22.97 -8.33 -2.89
C GLY A 87 24.13 -9.00 -3.61
N LEU A 88 24.51 -10.20 -3.15
CA LEU A 88 25.79 -10.84 -3.53
C LEU A 88 25.70 -11.88 -4.66
N ASN A 89 24.50 -12.19 -5.16
CA ASN A 89 24.32 -13.23 -6.20
C ASN A 89 23.45 -12.73 -7.37
N PRO A 90 23.87 -11.65 -8.05
CA PRO A 90 23.19 -11.18 -9.26
C PRO A 90 23.43 -12.13 -10.44
N LYS A 91 22.64 -11.99 -11.51
CA LYS A 91 22.89 -12.67 -12.79
C LYS A 91 24.14 -12.16 -13.49
N GLN A 92 24.39 -10.85 -13.43
CA GLN A 92 25.62 -10.23 -13.89
C GLN A 92 26.42 -9.67 -12.72
N THR A 93 27.71 -10.00 -12.68
CA THR A 93 28.62 -9.57 -11.60
C THR A 93 28.74 -8.04 -11.46
N SER A 94 28.42 -7.27 -12.50
CA SER A 94 28.34 -5.81 -12.45
C SER A 94 27.29 -5.29 -11.48
N HIS A 95 26.22 -6.05 -11.21
CA HIS A 95 25.14 -5.67 -10.29
C HIS A 95 25.36 -6.18 -8.85
N MET A 96 26.54 -6.73 -8.56
CA MET A 96 26.87 -7.21 -7.22
C MET A 96 26.92 -6.02 -6.27
N GLY A 97 26.09 -6.04 -5.24
CA GLY A 97 25.99 -4.94 -4.29
C GLY A 97 25.09 -3.78 -4.75
N GLU A 98 24.25 -3.96 -5.77
CA GLU A 98 23.42 -2.88 -6.35
C GLU A 98 21.90 -3.03 -6.10
N TYR A 99 21.48 -4.05 -5.35
CA TYR A 99 20.07 -4.30 -5.04
C TYR A 99 19.83 -4.67 -3.57
N ALA A 100 18.67 -4.28 -3.05
CA ALA A 100 18.23 -4.50 -1.67
C ALA A 100 16.72 -4.75 -1.61
N CYS A 101 16.16 -4.98 -0.41
CA CYS A 101 14.70 -5.04 -0.22
C CYS A 101 14.03 -3.76 -0.74
N ALA A 102 14.65 -2.60 -0.48
CA ALA A 102 14.23 -1.30 -0.96
C ALA A 102 14.24 -1.18 -2.50
N SER A 103 14.95 -2.03 -3.25
CA SER A 103 14.95 -1.96 -4.73
C SER A 103 13.62 -2.38 -5.36
N CYS A 104 12.78 -3.14 -4.64
CA CYS A 104 11.44 -3.54 -5.09
C CYS A 104 10.31 -2.94 -4.26
N HIS A 105 10.61 -2.46 -3.06
CA HIS A 105 9.61 -2.02 -2.09
C HIS A 105 9.95 -0.62 -1.54
N PHE A 106 9.62 0.42 -2.29
CA PHE A 106 9.97 1.80 -1.99
C PHE A 106 9.11 2.38 -0.87
N ALA A 107 9.73 2.92 0.19
CA ALA A 107 9.01 3.50 1.32
C ALA A 107 8.03 4.60 0.89
N SER A 108 8.43 5.48 -0.03
CA SER A 108 7.58 6.56 -0.56
C SER A 108 6.37 6.06 -1.35
N ALA A 109 6.41 4.83 -1.89
CA ALA A 109 5.33 4.20 -2.63
C ALA A 109 4.52 3.24 -1.73
N GLY A 110 4.49 3.49 -0.41
CA GLY A 110 3.82 2.62 0.55
C GLY A 110 4.45 1.23 0.59
N PHE A 111 5.77 1.16 0.43
CA PHE A 111 6.55 -0.08 0.37
C PHE A 111 6.15 -1.01 -0.79
N GLN A 112 5.73 -0.42 -1.90
CA GLN A 112 5.50 -1.08 -3.19
C GLN A 112 6.53 -0.58 -4.22
N ALA A 113 6.48 -1.14 -5.44
CA ALA A 113 7.43 -0.81 -6.50
C ALA A 113 7.15 0.54 -7.20
N GLY A 114 6.13 1.31 -6.84
CA GLY A 114 5.80 2.58 -7.54
C GLY A 114 5.50 2.46 -9.05
N ARG A 115 5.44 1.23 -9.58
CA ARG A 115 5.25 0.87 -10.99
C ARG A 115 4.50 -0.47 -11.10
N TRP A 116 4.25 -0.95 -12.32
CA TRP A 116 3.48 -2.20 -12.52
C TRP A 116 4.19 -3.47 -12.07
N GLN A 117 5.52 -3.56 -12.20
CA GLN A 117 6.33 -4.71 -11.79
C GLN A 117 7.57 -4.21 -11.05
N ALA A 118 8.00 -4.84 -9.97
CA ALA A 118 9.31 -4.49 -9.41
C ALA A 118 10.46 -4.97 -10.30
N ILE A 119 11.60 -4.27 -10.22
CA ILE A 119 12.87 -4.72 -10.80
C ILE A 119 13.93 -4.65 -9.69
N SER A 120 14.43 -5.81 -9.31
CA SER A 120 15.45 -6.01 -8.28
C SER A 120 16.83 -5.86 -8.93
N ASP A 121 17.56 -6.98 -9.06
CA ASP A 121 18.74 -7.17 -9.90
C ASP A 121 18.43 -6.88 -11.37
N GLY A 122 19.36 -6.21 -12.06
CA GLY A 122 19.17 -5.72 -13.42
C GLY A 122 18.35 -4.43 -13.50
N GLY A 123 18.06 -3.78 -12.36
CA GLY A 123 17.31 -2.53 -12.31
C GLY A 123 18.20 -1.30 -12.12
N LEU A 124 17.92 -0.21 -12.83
CA LEU A 124 18.58 1.08 -12.70
C LEU A 124 17.58 2.21 -12.44
N GLY A 125 18.04 3.21 -11.68
CA GLY A 125 17.26 4.39 -11.36
C GLY A 125 16.12 4.12 -10.38
N PHE A 126 15.46 5.20 -9.96
CA PHE A 126 14.32 5.18 -9.03
C PHE A 126 13.29 6.28 -9.34
N GLY A 127 13.70 7.41 -9.93
CA GLY A 127 12.80 8.56 -10.07
C GLY A 127 12.51 9.20 -8.71
N VAL A 128 11.28 9.69 -8.51
CA VAL A 128 10.84 10.30 -7.25
C VAL A 128 10.22 9.26 -6.32
N ASN A 129 9.48 8.31 -6.87
CA ASN A 129 8.67 7.35 -6.13
C ASN A 129 8.78 5.91 -6.65
N GLY A 130 9.88 5.58 -7.33
CA GLY A 130 10.09 4.26 -7.94
C GLY A 130 9.65 4.13 -9.40
N GLU A 131 8.90 5.11 -9.91
CA GLU A 131 8.38 5.11 -11.28
C GLU A 131 9.50 5.14 -12.33
N GLY A 132 10.66 5.68 -11.95
CA GLY A 132 11.83 5.79 -12.80
C GLY A 132 12.76 4.57 -12.74
N ARG A 133 12.40 3.50 -12.03
CA ARG A 133 13.20 2.26 -12.04
C ARG A 133 12.93 1.48 -13.33
N MET A 134 13.98 1.30 -14.11
CA MET A 134 13.97 0.75 -15.47
C MET A 134 14.95 -0.43 -15.56
N PRO A 135 14.79 -1.35 -16.52
CA PRO A 135 15.81 -2.35 -16.80
C PRO A 135 17.15 -1.69 -17.18
N ASP A 136 18.24 -2.24 -16.69
CA ASP A 136 19.58 -1.91 -17.17
C ASP A 136 19.69 -2.30 -18.66
N PRO A 137 20.08 -1.38 -19.55
CA PRO A 137 20.27 -1.69 -20.98
C PRO A 137 21.34 -2.77 -21.26
N THR A 138 22.21 -3.07 -20.30
CA THR A 138 23.25 -4.10 -20.39
C THR A 138 22.77 -5.50 -19.96
N TYR A 139 21.58 -5.59 -19.35
CA TYR A 139 20.96 -6.86 -18.98
C TYR A 139 20.19 -7.49 -20.15
N ASP A 140 20.30 -8.81 -20.28
CA ASP A 140 19.31 -9.55 -21.07
C ASP A 140 17.95 -9.46 -20.34
N PRO A 141 16.86 -9.06 -21.02
CA PRO A 141 15.54 -8.99 -20.41
C PRO A 141 15.06 -10.31 -19.75
N THR A 142 15.59 -11.45 -20.19
CA THR A 142 15.29 -12.78 -19.62
C THR A 142 16.06 -13.06 -18.32
N GLU A 143 17.07 -12.26 -17.99
CA GLU A 143 17.88 -12.36 -16.77
C GLU A 143 17.45 -11.37 -15.68
N LEU A 144 16.54 -10.43 -15.98
CA LEU A 144 16.04 -9.47 -14.99
C LEU A 144 15.32 -10.17 -13.84
N ASP A 145 15.63 -9.77 -12.61
CA ASP A 145 14.87 -10.18 -11.43
C ASP A 145 13.63 -9.29 -11.29
N VAL A 146 12.54 -9.73 -11.92
CA VAL A 146 11.25 -9.02 -11.93
C VAL A 146 10.14 -9.86 -11.31
N GLN A 147 9.26 -9.21 -10.57
CA GLN A 147 8.08 -9.87 -10.04
C GLN A 147 7.03 -10.06 -11.16
N PRO A 148 6.33 -11.20 -11.21
CA PRO A 148 5.33 -11.47 -12.25
C PRO A 148 4.12 -10.52 -12.17
N ILE A 149 3.85 -9.98 -10.97
CA ILE A 149 2.77 -9.05 -10.67
C ILE A 149 3.30 -7.83 -9.91
N ARG A 150 2.43 -6.84 -9.70
CA ARG A 150 2.75 -5.70 -8.84
C ARG A 150 3.14 -6.19 -7.45
N THR A 151 4.23 -5.63 -6.95
CA THR A 151 4.73 -5.92 -5.61
C THR A 151 3.72 -5.57 -4.53
N PRO A 152 3.35 -6.53 -3.67
CA PRO A 152 2.52 -6.23 -2.51
C PRO A 152 3.26 -5.27 -1.59
N SER A 153 2.50 -4.45 -0.87
CA SER A 153 3.10 -3.61 0.17
C SER A 153 3.68 -4.50 1.27
N SER A 154 4.89 -4.17 1.76
CA SER A 154 5.44 -4.80 2.97
C SER A 154 4.87 -4.20 4.27
N MET A 155 3.98 -3.20 4.16
CA MET A 155 3.28 -2.63 5.31
C MET A 155 2.38 -3.68 5.97
N ASN A 156 2.34 -3.64 7.31
CA ASN A 156 1.51 -4.51 8.14
C ASN A 156 1.76 -6.02 7.97
N MET A 157 2.90 -6.44 7.36
CA MET A 157 3.25 -7.86 7.24
C MET A 157 3.34 -8.57 8.59
N ALA A 158 3.66 -7.87 9.68
CA ALA A 158 3.66 -8.43 11.02
C ALA A 158 2.28 -8.99 11.44
N TYR A 159 1.19 -8.56 10.82
CA TYR A 159 -0.18 -9.00 11.13
C TYR A 159 -0.71 -10.03 10.14
N GLN A 160 0.12 -10.54 9.24
CA GLN A 160 -0.23 -11.63 8.35
C GLN A 160 0.28 -12.95 8.95
N GLU A 161 -0.54 -14.00 8.88
CA GLU A 161 -0.09 -15.34 9.27
C GLU A 161 0.97 -15.83 8.27
N ALA A 162 2.10 -16.33 8.79
CA ALA A 162 3.06 -17.04 7.98
C ALA A 162 2.50 -18.43 7.67
N ILE A 163 2.32 -18.73 6.38
CA ILE A 163 1.80 -20.01 5.88
C ILE A 163 2.95 -21.03 5.77
#